data_AF-V2H8M4-F1
#
_entry.id   AF-V2H8M4-F1
#
_cell.length_a   1.000
_cell.length_b   1.000
_cell.length_c   1.000
_cell.angle_alpha   90.00
_cell.angle_beta   90.00
_cell.angle_gamma   90.00
#
_symmetry.space_group_name_H-M   'P 1'
#
loop_
_entity.id
_entity.type
_entity.pdbx_description
1 polymer ?
#
loop_
_entity_poly.entity_id
_entity_poly.type
_entity_poly.pdbx_seq_one_letter_code
_entity_poly.pdbx_strand_id
1 'polypeptide(L)' 'MTTTTEGRHVRLFRNGRNQAVRIPREFELPGEEAIMRKEGDKLIIEPIPATSFRALLAQWEPLDETWPDIDDRPPEPVDL' A
#
# COMPACT_ATOMS: atom_id res chain seq x y z
N MET A 1 -9.85 3.35 20.20
CA MET A 1 -9.26 4.45 20.99
C MET A 1 -8.69 5.44 19.99
N THR A 2 -9.31 6.60 19.79
CA THR A 2 -8.81 7.63 18.88
C THR A 2 -7.77 8.47 19.59
N THR A 3 -6.49 8.25 19.26
CA THR A 3 -5.39 9.07 19.73
C THR A 3 -5.42 10.38 18.93
N THR A 4 -5.90 11.46 19.55
CA THR A 4 -5.83 12.80 18.94
C THR A 4 -4.38 13.28 19.04
N THR A 5 -3.57 13.06 18.00
CA THR A 5 -2.25 13.68 17.89
C THR A 5 -2.44 15.18 17.65
N GLU A 6 -1.85 16.02 18.51
CA GLU A 6 -1.91 17.48 18.36
C GLU A 6 -1.37 17.92 16.98
N GLY A 7 -2.06 18.86 16.34
CA GLY A 7 -1.70 19.32 14.98
C GLY A 7 -0.34 20.02 14.95
N ARG A 8 0.50 19.67 13.98
CA ARG A 8 1.78 20.36 13.77
C ARG A 8 1.67 21.45 12.71
N HIS A 9 2.16 22.65 13.03
CA HIS A 9 2.27 23.72 12.04
C HIS A 9 3.31 23.36 10.98
N VAL A 10 2.88 23.26 9.73
CA VAL A 10 3.70 22.91 8.56
C VAL A 10 3.60 24.00 7.50
N ARG A 11 4.65 24.14 6.69
CA ARG A 11 4.67 25.11 5.58
C ARG A 11 4.28 24.42 4.28
N LEU A 12 3.34 25.03 3.56
CA LEU A 12 3.05 24.69 2.17
C LEU A 12 4.16 25.25 1.27
N PHE A 13 4.52 24.48 0.24
CA PHE A 13 5.51 24.87 -0.75
C PHE A 13 5.07 24.41 -2.15
N ARG A 14 5.88 24.74 -3.16
CA ARG A 14 5.64 24.36 -4.55
C ARG A 14 6.62 23.28 -4.98
N ASN A 15 6.10 22.22 -5.58
CA ASN A 15 6.86 21.22 -6.31
C ASN A 15 6.45 21.30 -7.79
N GLY A 16 7.19 22.09 -8.56
CA GLY A 16 6.80 22.47 -9.92
C GLY A 16 5.44 23.18 -9.96
N ARG A 17 4.48 22.62 -10.71
CA ARG A 17 3.11 23.14 -10.82
C ARG A 17 2.19 22.72 -9.68
N ASN A 18 2.67 21.90 -8.75
CA ASN A 18 1.87 21.34 -7.66
C ASN A 18 2.15 22.04 -6.32
N GLN A 19 1.12 22.14 -5.48
CA GLN A 19 1.32 22.49 -4.07
C GLN A 19 1.69 21.21 -3.31
N ALA A 20 2.61 21.33 -2.36
CA ALA A 20 3.08 20.20 -1.57
C ALA A 20 3.25 20.62 -0.10
N VAL A 21 3.23 19.62 0.77
CA VAL A 21 3.53 19.73 2.20
C VAL A 21 4.47 18.59 2.57
N ARG A 22 5.43 18.85 3.46
CA ARG A 22 6.28 17.79 4.00
C ARG A 22 5.50 17.14 5.15
N ILE A 23 5.29 15.84 5.06
CA ILE A 23 4.68 15.06 6.13
C ILE A 23 5.78 14.81 7.18
N PRO A 24 5.64 15.32 8.42
CA PRO A 24 6.59 14.99 9.49
C PRO A 24 6.54 13.51 9.84
N ARG A 25 7.64 12.96 10.36
CA ARG A 25 7.79 11.51 10.64
C ARG A 25 6.67 10.95 11.52
N GLU A 26 6.23 11.72 12.51
CA GLU A 26 5.16 11.33 13.42
C GLU A 26 3.76 11.24 12.76
N PHE A 27 3.61 11.75 11.53
CA PHE A 27 2.38 11.68 10.72
C PHE A 27 2.56 10.85 9.44
N GLU A 28 3.68 10.13 9.28
CA GLU A 28 3.90 9.28 8.11
C GLU A 28 2.80 8.21 8.01
N LEU A 29 2.24 8.08 6.81
CA LEU A 29 1.27 7.04 6.49
C LEU A 29 2.00 5.78 6.02
N PRO A 30 1.46 4.58 6.29
CA PRO A 30 2.02 3.35 5.75
C PRO A 30 1.83 3.29 4.22
N GLY A 31 2.77 2.62 3.54
CA GLY A 31 2.72 2.41 2.10
C GLY A 31 3.28 3.58 1.28
N GLU A 32 3.11 3.51 -0.05
CA GLU A 32 3.62 4.49 -1.00
C GLU A 32 2.51 5.33 -1.65
N GLU A 33 1.25 4.92 -1.47
CA GLU A 33 0.08 5.56 -2.07
C GLU A 33 -0.95 5.95 -1.02
N ALA A 34 -1.64 7.07 -1.27
CA ALA A 34 -2.67 7.60 -0.40
C ALA A 34 -3.79 8.25 -1.22
N ILE A 35 -5.01 8.19 -0.69
CA ILE A 35 -6.16 8.92 -1.20
C ILE A 35 -6.23 10.27 -0.50
N MET A 36 -6.42 11.33 -1.27
CA MET A 36 -6.64 12.69 -0.76
C MET A 36 -8.06 13.13 -1.09
N ARG A 37 -8.80 13.59 -0.07
CA ARG A 37 -10.14 14.17 -0.23
C ARG A 37 -10.24 15.52 0.49
N LYS A 38 -11.12 16.38 -0.01
CA LYS A 38 -11.37 17.70 0.57
C LYS A 38 -12.75 17.73 1.22
N GLU A 39 -12.79 18.09 2.50
CA GLU A 39 -14.03 18.27 3.27
C GLU A 39 -14.04 19.70 3.84
N GLY A 40 -14.78 20.60 3.17
CA GLY A 40 -14.78 22.03 3.52
C GLY A 40 -13.41 22.67 3.32
N ASP A 41 -12.82 23.16 4.40
CA ASP A 41 -11.49 23.76 4.46
C ASP A 41 -10.37 22.76 4.81
N LYS A 42 -10.72 21.48 5.02
CA LYS A 42 -9.78 20.43 5.42
C LYS A 42 -9.38 19.56 4.24
N LEU A 43 -8.09 19.20 4.19
CA LEU A 43 -7.61 18.09 3.38
C LEU A 43 -7.43 16.87 4.28
N ILE A 44 -8.05 15.77 3.89
CA ILE A 44 -7.93 14.48 4.56
C ILE A 44 -7.14 13.56 3.64
N ILE A 45 -6.09 12.97 4.18
CA ILE A 45 -5.20 12.05 3.46
C ILE A 45 -5.23 10.73 4.22
N GLU A 46 -5.53 9.64 3.54
CA GLU A 46 -5.59 8.29 4.10
C GLU A 46 -4.76 7.32 3.23
N PRO A 47 -4.06 6.34 3.83
CA PRO A 47 -3.27 5.39 3.05
C PRO A 47 -4.20 4.51 2.21
N ILE A 48 -3.74 4.08 1.04
CA ILE A 48 -4.41 2.99 0.33
C ILE A 48 -4.11 1.70 1.10
N PRO A 49 -5.13 0.96 1.56
CA PRO A 49 -4.90 -0.31 2.24
C PRO A 49 -4.18 -1.25 1.27
N ALA A 50 -2.99 -1.70 1.65
CA ALA A 50 -2.37 -2.81 0.94
C ALA A 50 -3.37 -3.99 0.95
N THR A 51 -3.66 -4.54 -0.23
CA THR A 51 -4.50 -5.72 -0.31
C THR A 51 -3.78 -6.85 0.41
N SER A 52 -4.30 -7.28 1.56
CA SER A 52 -3.69 -8.39 2.28
C SER A 52 -3.65 -9.63 1.39
N PHE A 53 -2.63 -10.48 1.54
CA PHE A 53 -2.54 -11.74 0.80
C PHE A 53 -3.84 -12.56 0.90
N ARG A 54 -4.47 -12.56 2.08
CA ARG A 54 -5.77 -13.19 2.30
C ARG A 54 -6.90 -12.55 1.48
N ALA A 55 -6.96 -11.22 1.42
CA ALA A 55 -7.96 -10.51 0.62
C ALA A 55 -7.76 -10.76 -0.88
N LEU A 56 -6.51 -10.89 -1.33
CA LEU A 56 -6.18 -11.26 -2.69
C LEU A 56 -6.63 -12.70 -3.01
N LEU A 57 -6.30 -13.66 -2.14
CA LEU A 57 -6.73 -15.06 -2.31
C LEU A 57 -8.25 -15.21 -2.33
N ALA A 58 -8.97 -14.41 -1.54
CA ALA A 58 -10.43 -14.43 -1.51
C ALA A 58 -11.08 -13.95 -2.83
N GLN A 59 -10.31 -13.30 -3.71
CA GLN A 59 -10.77 -12.89 -5.04
C GLN A 59 -10.61 -13.99 -6.10
N TRP A 60 -9.92 -15.09 -5.78
CA TRP A 60 -9.67 -16.17 -6.75
C TRP A 60 -10.82 -17.18 -6.73
N GLU A 61 -11.26 -17.57 -7.92
CA GLU A 61 -12.18 -18.69 -8.09
C GLU A 61 -11.39 -20.01 -8.16
N PRO A 62 -11.99 -21.13 -7.74
CA PRO A 62 -11.39 -22.44 -7.95
C PRO A 62 -11.09 -22.65 -9.43
N LEU A 63 -9.87 -23.12 -9.74
CA LEU A 63 -9.54 -23.56 -11.09
C LEU A 63 -10.29 -24.87 -11.38
N ASP A 64 -11.11 -24.87 -12.42
CA ASP A 64 -11.78 -26.08 -12.95
C ASP A 64 -10.89 -26.73 -14.02
N GLU A 65 -9.64 -27.02 -13.63
CA GLU A 65 -8.64 -27.62 -14.50
C GLU A 65 -8.03 -28.83 -13.81
N THR A 66 -7.90 -29.93 -14.56
CA THR A 66 -7.12 -31.08 -14.09
C THR A 66 -5.65 -30.75 -14.22
N TRP A 67 -4.91 -30.91 -13.13
CA TRP A 67 -3.46 -30.75 -13.15
C TRP A 67 -2.83 -31.69 -14.18
N PRO A 68 -1.91 -31.20 -15.03
CA PRO A 68 -1.17 -32.07 -15.92
C PRO A 68 -0.25 -33.00 -15.12
N ASP A 69 0.10 -34.15 -15.71
CA ASP A 69 1.17 -34.99 -15.17
C ASP A 69 2.50 -34.22 -15.20
N ILE A 70 3.10 -34.03 -14.02
CA ILE A 70 4.41 -33.39 -13.87
C ILE A 70 5.44 -34.49 -13.60
N ASP A 71 6.47 -34.53 -14.44
CA ASP A 71 7.59 -35.46 -14.29
C ASP A 71 8.51 -35.00 -13.14
N ASP A 72 8.55 -35.76 -12.05
CA ASP A 72 9.37 -35.48 -10.86
C ASP A 72 10.83 -35.91 -11.09
N ARG A 73 11.55 -35.08 -11.84
CA ARG A 73 12.95 -35.34 -12.19
C ARG A 73 13.87 -35.06 -11.00
N PRO A 74 14.96 -35.85 -10.85
CA PRO A 74 15.98 -35.51 -9.86
C PRO A 74 16.57 -34.11 -10.14
N PRO A 75 17.01 -33.39 -9.09
CA PRO A 75 17.67 -32.10 -9.27
C PRO A 75 18.93 -32.25 -10.10
N GLU A 76 19.25 -31.22 -10.89
CA GLU A 76 20.52 -31.18 -11.63
C GLU A 76 21.70 -31.12 -10.62
N PRO A 77 22.84 -31.76 -10.93
CA PRO A 77 24.04 -31.63 -10.12
C PRO A 77 24.45 -30.16 -9.98
N VAL A 78 24.66 -29.71 -8.74
CA VAL A 78 25.19 -28.38 -8.43
C VAL A 78 26.64 -28.55 -8.00
N ASP A 79 27.58 -27.90 -8.70
CA ASP A 79 28.96 -27.75 -8.23
C ASP A 79 28.97 -26.73 -7.07
N LEU A 80 29.35 -27.19 -5.87
CA LEU A 80 29.49 -26.39 -4.65
C LEU A 80 30.96 -26.09 -4.32
#